data_AF-A0A0B2AGX1-F1
#
_entry.id   AF-A0A0B2AGX1-F1
#
_cell.length_a   1.000
_cell.length_b   1.000
_cell.length_c   1.000
_cell.angle_alpha   90.00
_cell.angle_beta   90.00
_cell.angle_gamma   90.00
#
_symmetry.space_group_name_H-M   'P 1'
#
loop_
_entity.id
_entity.type
_entity.pdbx_description
1 polymer ?
#
loop_
_entity_poly.entity_id
_entity_poly.type
_entity_poly.pdbx_seq_one_letter_code
_entity_poly.pdbx_strand_id
1 'polypeptide(L)'
;MIVSSLSAPAPLLRKDALLARWANVRTSLLLQGAPANRAATEAACAGALEAWEMINGLRRRERAVGSVATASTLEAALRPLQDVIIQLLHSPGDPEGADEAVRNAQRSFETVARSRAARTDPRALTAVGAVFGSLDELLDPLGAAAV
;
A
#
# COMPACT_ATOMS: atom_id res chain seq x y z
N MET A 1 -1.08 24.35 24.16
CA MET A 1 -0.39 24.05 22.89
C MET A 1 -0.01 22.57 22.94
N ILE A 2 -0.88 21.68 22.46
CA ILE A 2 -0.62 20.23 22.51
C ILE A 2 0.14 19.89 21.24
N VAL A 3 1.45 19.66 21.39
CA VAL A 3 2.29 19.06 20.37
C VAL A 3 1.84 17.60 20.27
N SER A 4 0.88 17.33 19.38
CA SER A 4 0.53 15.97 18.99
C SER A 4 1.66 15.41 18.15
N SER A 5 2.75 15.05 18.84
CA SER A 5 3.71 14.06 18.38
C SER A 5 2.91 12.84 17.99
N LEU A 6 2.93 12.48 16.71
CA LEU A 6 2.39 11.20 16.25
C LEU A 6 3.16 10.07 16.96
N SER A 7 2.56 9.58 18.04
CA SER A 7 2.91 8.34 18.70
C SER A 7 2.38 7.18 17.86
N ALA A 8 3.25 6.23 17.53
CA ALA A 8 3.03 5.08 16.63
C ALA A 8 2.82 5.44 15.13
N PRO A 9 3.17 4.54 14.17
CA PRO A 9 2.69 4.69 12.80
C PRO A 9 1.16 4.84 12.88
N ALA A 10 0.64 5.91 12.28
CA ALA A 10 -0.77 6.26 12.38
C ALA A 10 -1.63 4.99 12.21
N PRO A 11 -2.61 4.72 13.09
CA PRO A 11 -3.36 3.47 13.12
C PRO A 11 -3.97 3.04 11.77
N LEU A 12 -4.04 3.98 10.82
CA LEU A 12 -4.55 3.85 9.45
C LEU A 12 -3.69 2.97 8.51
N LEU A 13 -2.38 2.82 8.76
CA LEU A 13 -1.47 2.03 7.90
C LEU A 13 -1.06 0.69 8.54
N ARG A 14 -1.86 0.16 9.46
CA ARG A 14 -1.65 -1.20 9.98
C ARG A 14 -2.09 -2.22 8.95
N LYS A 15 -1.28 -3.27 8.75
CA LYS A 15 -1.50 -4.31 7.75
C LYS A 15 -2.91 -4.89 7.84
N ASP A 16 -3.29 -5.45 8.99
CA ASP A 16 -4.59 -6.10 9.17
C ASP A 16 -5.78 -5.16 8.90
N ALA A 17 -5.65 -3.88 9.25
CA ALA A 17 -6.69 -2.88 9.04
C ALA A 17 -6.83 -2.49 7.55
N LEU A 18 -5.72 -2.42 6.82
CA LEU A 18 -5.70 -2.20 5.38
C LEU A 18 -6.31 -3.41 4.66
N LEU A 19 -5.82 -4.61 4.98
CA LEU A 19 -6.29 -5.86 4.40
C LEU A 19 -7.79 -6.05 4.61
N ALA A 20 -8.30 -5.89 5.83
CA ALA A 20 -9.72 -6.02 6.12
C ALA A 20 -10.58 -5.02 5.32
N ARG A 21 -10.13 -3.76 5.21
CA ARG A 21 -10.84 -2.75 4.41
C ARG A 21 -10.90 -3.13 2.93
N TRP A 22 -9.79 -3.56 2.34
CA TRP A 22 -9.75 -3.89 0.92
C TRP A 22 -10.41 -5.25 0.61
N ALA A 23 -10.36 -6.20 1.53
CA ALA A 23 -11.13 -7.44 1.46
C ALA A 23 -12.65 -7.18 1.47
N ASN A 24 -13.13 -6.17 2.20
CA ASN A 24 -14.54 -5.75 2.13
C ASN A 24 -14.92 -5.21 0.76
N VAL A 25 -14.01 -4.50 0.08
CA VAL A 25 -14.22 -4.05 -1.31
C VAL A 25 -14.33 -5.27 -2.24
N ARG A 26 -13.40 -6.23 -2.14
CA ARG A 26 -13.45 -7.49 -2.90
C ARG A 26 -14.78 -8.23 -2.66
N THR A 27 -15.20 -8.36 -1.40
CA THR A 27 -16.46 -9.00 -1.03
C THR A 27 -17.66 -8.29 -1.65
N SER A 28 -17.68 -6.96 -1.63
CA SER A 28 -18.75 -6.16 -2.23
C SER A 28 -18.82 -6.37 -3.74
N LEU A 29 -17.69 -6.46 -4.44
CA LEU A 29 -17.62 -6.73 -5.87
C LEU A 29 -18.12 -8.15 -6.20
N LEU A 30 -17.75 -9.15 -5.39
CA LEU A 30 -18.25 -10.52 -5.53
C LEU A 30 -19.77 -10.60 -5.37
N LEU A 31 -20.33 -9.91 -4.37
CA LEU A 31 -21.77 -9.84 -4.15
C LEU A 31 -22.53 -9.16 -5.30
N GLN A 32 -21.85 -8.28 -6.04
CA GLN A 32 -22.37 -7.65 -7.26
C GLN A 32 -22.21 -8.53 -8.52
N GLY A 33 -21.65 -9.74 -8.37
CA GLY A 33 -21.46 -10.69 -9.47
C GLY A 33 -20.16 -10.54 -10.25
N ALA A 34 -19.18 -9.77 -9.75
CA ALA A 34 -17.87 -9.71 -10.38
C ALA A 34 -17.15 -11.07 -10.30
N PRO A 35 -16.46 -11.52 -11.36
CA PRO A 35 -15.61 -12.70 -11.30
C PRO A 35 -14.53 -12.55 -10.23
N ALA A 36 -14.16 -13.64 -9.55
CA ALA A 36 -13.24 -13.60 -8.41
C ALA A 36 -11.90 -12.92 -8.71
N ASN A 37 -11.29 -13.25 -9.84
CA ASN A 37 -10.02 -12.64 -10.26
C ASN A 37 -10.16 -11.13 -10.47
N ARG A 38 -11.26 -10.70 -11.13
CA ARG A 38 -11.55 -9.29 -11.37
C ARG A 38 -11.79 -8.55 -10.05
N ALA A 39 -12.58 -9.12 -9.15
CA ALA A 39 -12.84 -8.56 -7.83
C ALA A 39 -11.56 -8.40 -7.01
N ALA A 40 -10.63 -9.35 -7.08
CA ALA A 40 -9.33 -9.27 -6.40
C ALA A 40 -8.46 -8.13 -6.98
N THR A 41 -8.30 -8.08 -8.30
CA THR A 41 -7.48 -7.04 -8.95
C THR A 41 -8.07 -5.64 -8.79
N GLU A 42 -9.40 -5.49 -8.83
CA GLU A 42 -10.06 -4.20 -8.62
C GLU A 42 -9.97 -3.74 -7.16
N ALA A 43 -10.12 -4.65 -6.20
CA ALA A 43 -9.90 -4.35 -4.79
C ALA A 43 -8.45 -3.95 -4.51
N ALA A 44 -7.47 -4.62 -5.12
CA ALA A 44 -6.07 -4.24 -5.04
C ALA A 44 -5.81 -2.87 -5.68
N CYS A 45 -6.45 -2.56 -6.81
CA CYS A 45 -6.32 -1.25 -7.44
C CYS A 45 -6.87 -0.13 -6.55
N ALA A 46 -8.07 -0.35 -5.98
CA ALA A 46 -8.66 0.58 -5.02
C ALA A 46 -7.78 0.76 -3.78
N GLY A 47 -7.22 -0.33 -3.26
CA GLY A 47 -6.31 -0.30 -2.13
C GLY A 47 -5.01 0.45 -2.42
N ALA A 48 -4.43 0.24 -3.60
CA ALA A 48 -3.22 0.95 -4.03
C ALA A 48 -3.46 2.45 -4.20
N LEU A 49 -4.61 2.85 -4.76
CA LEU A 49 -5.03 4.27 -4.85
C LEU A 49 -5.17 4.90 -3.46
N GLU A 50 -5.91 4.25 -2.56
CA GLU A 50 -6.10 4.73 -1.20
C GLU A 50 -4.76 4.85 -0.45
N ALA A 51 -3.87 3.86 -0.59
CA ALA A 51 -2.53 3.88 -0.01
C ALA A 51 -1.68 5.02 -0.55
N TRP A 52 -1.73 5.29 -1.86
CA TRP A 52 -1.04 6.42 -2.48
C TRP A 52 -1.50 7.75 -1.89
N GLU A 53 -2.81 7.95 -1.73
CA GLU A 53 -3.37 9.16 -1.13
C GLU A 53 -2.95 9.33 0.33
N MET A 54 -3.06 8.27 1.14
CA MET A 54 -2.65 8.27 2.54
C MET A 54 -1.16 8.60 2.71
N ILE A 55 -0.29 7.93 1.94
CA ILE A 55 1.16 8.15 1.99
C ILE A 55 1.50 9.57 1.53
N ASN A 56 0.86 10.08 0.46
CA ASN A 56 1.12 11.44 -0.02
C ASN A 56 0.66 12.49 0.99
N GLY A 57 -0.48 12.27 1.66
CA GLY A 57 -0.97 13.11 2.75
C GLY A 57 -0.01 13.15 3.93
N LEU A 58 0.44 11.98 4.41
CA LEU A 58 1.44 11.87 5.47
C LEU A 58 2.75 12.54 5.08
N ARG A 59 3.26 12.29 3.86
CA ARG A 59 4.48 12.93 3.35
C ARG A 59 4.40 14.45 3.42
N ARG A 60 3.28 15.06 2.99
CA ARG A 60 3.08 16.52 3.04
C ARG A 60 3.08 17.01 4.49
N ARG A 61 2.40 16.30 5.40
CA ARG A 61 2.37 16.62 6.83
C ARG A 61 3.76 16.55 7.45
N GLU A 62 4.51 15.48 7.19
CA GLU A 62 5.87 15.28 7.72
C GLU A 62 6.83 16.37 7.22
N ARG A 63 6.71 16.82 5.97
CA ARG A 63 7.45 18.00 5.48
C ARG A 63 7.09 19.27 6.24
N ALA A 64 5.80 19.50 6.49
CA ALA A 64 5.35 20.70 7.18
C ALA A 64 5.86 20.79 8.62
N VAL A 65 6.10 19.65 9.28
CA VAL A 65 6.66 19.58 10.65
C VAL A 65 8.19 19.41 10.68
N GLY A 66 8.88 19.48 9.53
CA GLY A 66 10.34 19.39 9.44
C GLY A 66 10.93 17.98 9.52
N SER A 67 10.11 16.94 9.41
CA SER A 67 10.50 15.53 9.50
C SER A 67 11.01 15.01 8.13
N VAL A 68 12.22 15.44 7.76
CA VAL A 68 12.80 15.21 6.42
C VAL A 68 13.00 13.72 6.10
N ALA A 69 13.51 12.94 7.05
CA ALA A 69 13.77 11.50 6.86
C ALA A 69 12.48 10.71 6.59
N THR A 70 11.46 10.94 7.41
CA THR A 70 10.13 10.33 7.27
C THR A 70 9.48 10.72 5.95
N ALA A 71 9.46 12.01 5.63
CA ALA A 71 8.91 12.50 4.38
C ALA A 71 9.62 11.91 3.15
N SER A 72 10.96 11.82 3.17
CA SER A 72 11.73 11.25 2.06
C SER A 72 11.48 9.74 1.90
N THR A 73 11.31 9.03 3.01
CA THR A 73 10.96 7.59 3.00
C THR A 73 9.58 7.37 2.39
N LEU A 74 8.58 8.15 2.82
CA LEU A 74 7.22 8.08 2.27
C LEU A 74 7.19 8.46 0.78
N GLU A 75 7.97 9.46 0.38
CA GLU A 75 8.09 9.87 -1.02
C GLU A 75 8.66 8.77 -1.92
N ALA A 76 9.62 7.99 -1.43
CA ALA A 76 10.20 6.88 -2.17
C ALA A 76 9.18 5.77 -2.50
N ALA A 77 8.08 5.66 -1.75
CA ALA A 77 7.02 4.69 -2.00
C ALA A 77 6.00 5.12 -3.06
N LEU A 78 5.88 6.44 -3.33
CA LEU A 78 4.82 6.97 -4.20
C LEU A 78 4.96 6.51 -5.65
N ARG A 79 6.18 6.48 -6.19
CA ARG A 79 6.40 6.06 -7.57
C ARG A 79 6.12 4.56 -7.78
N PRO A 80 6.67 3.65 -6.96
CA PRO A 80 6.30 2.24 -7.01
C PRO A 80 4.79 2.00 -6.90
N LEU A 81 4.08 2.68 -5.99
CA LEU A 81 2.62 2.55 -5.89
C LEU A 81 1.89 3.05 -7.14
N GLN A 82 2.36 4.15 -7.74
CA GLN A 82 1.81 4.63 -9.01
C GLN A 82 1.97 3.59 -10.12
N ASP A 83 3.12 2.92 -10.19
CA ASP A 83 3.36 1.88 -11.20
C ASP A 83 2.42 0.68 -11.00
N VAL A 84 2.15 0.27 -9.74
CA VAL A 84 1.13 -0.75 -9.41
C VAL A 84 -0.26 -0.33 -9.90
N ILE A 85 -0.70 0.88 -9.57
CA ILE A 85 -2.03 1.40 -9.97
C ILE A 85 -2.16 1.36 -11.49
N ILE A 86 -1.14 1.82 -12.22
CA ILE A 86 -1.16 1.83 -13.69
C ILE A 86 -1.30 0.41 -14.25
N GLN A 87 -0.56 -0.56 -13.71
CA GLN A 87 -0.63 -1.95 -14.17
C GLN A 87 -2.00 -2.58 -13.89
N LEU A 88 -2.54 -2.39 -12.68
CA LEU A 88 -3.86 -2.92 -12.31
C LEU A 88 -5.01 -2.32 -13.14
N LEU A 89 -4.90 -1.05 -13.53
CA LEU A 89 -5.87 -0.41 -14.42
C LEU A 89 -5.80 -0.94 -15.86
N HIS A 90 -4.61 -1.33 -16.35
CA HIS A 90 -4.44 -1.83 -17.71
C HIS A 90 -4.84 -3.31 -17.87
N SER A 91 -4.68 -4.12 -16.82
CA SER A 91 -4.93 -5.57 -16.86
C SER A 91 -5.92 -6.02 -15.77
N PRO A 92 -7.18 -5.56 -15.79
CA PRO A 92 -8.17 -6.00 -14.82
C PRO A 92 -8.48 -7.49 -14.99
N GLY A 93 -8.48 -8.24 -13.88
CA GLY A 93 -8.73 -9.68 -13.86
C GLY A 93 -7.51 -10.57 -14.07
N ASP A 94 -6.30 -9.99 -14.13
CA ASP A 94 -5.01 -10.70 -14.16
C ASP A 94 -4.34 -10.70 -12.77
N PRO A 95 -4.60 -11.71 -11.91
CA PRO A 95 -4.03 -11.76 -10.56
C PRO A 95 -2.53 -12.05 -10.55
N GLU A 96 -2.01 -12.78 -11.54
CA GLU A 96 -0.58 -13.09 -11.63
C GLU A 96 0.22 -11.83 -11.98
N GLY A 97 -0.23 -11.09 -12.99
CA GLY A 97 0.35 -9.79 -13.34
C GLY A 97 0.23 -8.77 -12.20
N ALA A 98 -0.88 -8.79 -11.46
CA ALA A 98 -1.08 -7.96 -10.28
C ALA A 98 -0.09 -8.28 -9.14
N ASP A 99 0.12 -9.57 -8.83
CA ASP A 99 1.08 -10.03 -7.82
C ASP A 99 2.51 -9.63 -8.19
N GLU A 100 2.88 -9.85 -9.46
CA GLU A 100 4.19 -9.44 -9.97
C GLU A 100 4.39 -7.92 -9.87
N ALA A 101 3.36 -7.12 -10.20
CA ALA A 101 3.38 -5.67 -10.08
C ALA A 101 3.72 -5.21 -8.65
N VAL A 102 3.01 -5.77 -7.67
CA VAL A 102 3.16 -5.44 -6.25
C VAL A 102 4.57 -5.81 -5.76
N ARG A 103 5.05 -7.02 -6.09
CA ARG A 103 6.39 -7.47 -5.68
C ARG A 103 7.51 -6.66 -6.31
N ASN A 104 7.38 -6.32 -7.59
CA ASN A 104 8.35 -5.47 -8.28
C ASN A 104 8.38 -4.06 -7.68
N ALA A 105 7.22 -3.49 -7.36
CA ALA A 105 7.11 -2.20 -6.70
C ALA A 105 7.72 -2.23 -5.29
N GLN A 106 7.44 -3.26 -4.49
CA GLN A 106 8.04 -3.44 -3.17
C GLN A 106 9.57 -3.53 -3.26
N ARG A 107 10.10 -4.37 -4.17
CA ARG A 107 11.55 -4.52 -4.37
C ARG A 107 12.21 -3.21 -4.80
N SER A 108 11.54 -2.44 -5.65
CA SER A 108 11.99 -1.10 -6.08
C SER A 108 12.08 -0.14 -4.89
N PHE A 109 11.02 -0.08 -4.06
CA PHE A 109 11.02 0.71 -2.83
C PHE A 109 12.15 0.30 -1.87
N GLU A 110 12.31 -0.99 -1.59
CA GLU A 110 13.35 -1.50 -0.71
C GLU A 110 14.76 -1.18 -1.20
N THR A 111 14.98 -1.21 -2.53
CA THR A 111 16.26 -0.85 -3.14
C THR A 111 16.57 0.63 -2.90
N VAL A 112 15.58 1.51 -3.10
CA VAL A 112 15.73 2.94 -2.80
C VAL A 112 15.97 3.16 -1.30
N ALA A 113 15.20 2.50 -0.44
CA ALA A 113 15.33 2.61 1.02
C ALA A 113 16.72 2.15 1.51
N ARG A 114 17.25 1.05 0.96
CA ARG A 114 18.61 0.55 1.27
C ARG A 114 19.69 1.52 0.84
N SER A 115 19.60 2.08 -0.38
CA SER A 115 20.57 3.09 -0.86
C SER A 115 20.59 4.37 -0.01
N ARG A 116 19.52 4.59 0.78
CA ARG A 116 19.33 5.77 1.64
C ARG A 116 19.33 5.46 3.12
N ALA A 117 19.80 4.27 3.55
CA ALA A 117 19.62 3.74 4.91
C ALA A 117 19.88 4.74 6.05
N ALA A 118 20.90 5.60 5.95
CA ALA A 118 21.21 6.63 6.95
C ALA A 118 20.15 7.75 7.10
N ARG A 119 19.21 7.86 6.14
CA ARG A 119 18.16 8.89 6.06
C ARG A 119 16.76 8.28 6.03
N THR A 120 16.64 6.98 6.26
CA THR A 120 15.36 6.27 6.20
C THR A 120 14.75 6.17 7.59
N ASP A 121 13.47 6.53 7.71
CA ASP A 121 12.74 6.42 8.98
C ASP A 121 12.14 5.01 9.14
N PRO A 122 12.45 4.25 10.22
CA PRO A 122 11.96 2.89 10.43
C PRO A 122 10.44 2.77 10.55
N ARG A 123 9.75 3.80 11.04
CA ARG A 123 8.28 3.80 11.17
C ARG A 123 7.63 3.97 9.80
N ALA A 124 8.18 4.86 8.98
CA ALA A 124 7.76 5.00 7.59
C ALA A 124 8.02 3.71 6.79
N LEU A 125 9.16 3.04 6.99
CA LEU A 125 9.42 1.73 6.39
C LEU A 125 8.38 0.69 6.77
N THR A 126 8.06 0.61 8.07
CA THR A 126 7.05 -0.34 8.57
C THR A 126 5.68 -0.06 7.96
N ALA A 127 5.29 1.22 7.88
CA ALA A 127 4.01 1.62 7.31
C ALA A 127 3.91 1.30 5.81
N VAL A 128 4.98 1.55 5.04
CA VAL A 128 5.01 1.20 3.60
C VAL A 128 5.06 -0.33 3.41
N GLY A 129 5.80 -1.05 4.25
CA GLY A 129 5.82 -2.51 4.24
C GLY A 129 4.44 -3.11 4.53
N ALA A 130 3.68 -2.52 5.45
CA ALA A 130 2.30 -2.92 5.72
C ALA A 130 1.38 -2.73 4.50
N VAL A 131 1.58 -1.65 3.72
CA VAL A 131 0.83 -1.42 2.47
C VAL A 131 1.12 -2.52 1.45
N PHE A 132 2.39 -2.75 1.12
CA PHE A 132 2.74 -3.78 0.12
C PHE A 132 2.33 -5.18 0.59
N GLY A 133 2.56 -5.51 1.87
CA GLY A 133 2.14 -6.79 2.42
C GLY A 133 0.62 -7.00 2.44
N SER A 134 -0.18 -5.92 2.55
CA SER A 134 -1.64 -6.01 2.47
C SER A 134 -2.12 -6.19 1.03
N LEU A 135 -1.44 -5.58 0.05
CA LEU A 135 -1.75 -5.76 -1.36
C LEU A 135 -1.39 -7.17 -1.85
N ASP A 136 -0.22 -7.68 -1.46
CA ASP A 136 0.24 -9.04 -1.77
C ASP A 136 -0.74 -10.09 -1.21
N GLU A 137 -1.13 -9.96 0.07
CA GLU A 137 -2.08 -10.88 0.70
C GLU A 137 -3.51 -10.80 0.13
N LEU A 138 -3.93 -9.62 -0.34
CA LEU A 138 -5.23 -9.45 -0.99
C LEU A 138 -5.31 -10.18 -2.35
N LEU A 139 -4.17 -10.31 -3.02
CA LEU A 139 -4.02 -10.95 -4.32
C LEU A 139 -3.72 -12.46 -4.21
N ASP A 140 -3.31 -12.95 -3.03
CA ASP A 140 -3.06 -14.38 -2.81
C ASP A 140 -4.35 -15.21 -3.02
N PRO A 141 -4.37 -16.13 -4.00
CA PRO A 141 -5.51 -17.00 -4.23
C PRO A 141 -5.78 -17.97 -3.06
N LEU A 142 -4.77 -18.28 -2.23
CA LEU A 142 -4.89 -19.20 -1.10
C LEU A 142 -5.40 -18.53 0.18
N GLY A 143 -5.22 -17.21 0.32
CA GLY A 143 -5.74 -16.43 1.46
C GLY A 143 -7.27 -16.27 1.47
N ALA A 144 -7.92 -16.48 0.32
CA ALA A 144 -9.37 -16.35 0.17
C ALA A 144 -10.19 -17.53 0.74
N ALA A 145 -9.53 -18.61 1.17
CA ALA A 145 -10.19 -19.80 1.72
C ALA A 145 -10.43 -19.75 3.24
N ALA A 146 -10.01 -18.67 3.92
CA ALA A 146 -10.00 -18.59 5.39
C ALA A 146 -10.96 -17.54 5.99
N VAL A 147 -11.92 -17.00 5.22
CA VAL A 147 -12.97 -16.09 5.74
C VAL A 147 -14.34 -16.71 5.56
#